data_AF-A0A941F869-F1
#
_entry.id   AF-A0A941F869-F1
#
_cell.length_a   1.000
_cell.length_b   1.000
_cell.length_c   1.000
_cell.angle_alpha   90.00
_cell.angle_beta   90.00
_cell.angle_gamma   90.00
#
_symmetry.space_group_name_H-M   'P 1'
#
loop_
_entity.id
_entity.type
_entity.pdbx_description
1 polymer ?
#
loop_
_entity_poly.entity_id
_entity_poly.type
_entity_poly.pdbx_seq_one_letter_code
_entity_poly.pdbx_strand_id
1 'polypeptide(L)' 'MTTSLANGGAALGTCGMPETAVRGLCAEAGFSDVARSTADDPFNVLYDIKP' A
#
# COMPACT_ATOMS: atom_id res chain seq x y z
N MET A 1 -0.08 26.00 9.50
CA MET A 1 -0.71 24.67 9.58
C MET A 1 0.39 23.65 9.78
N THR A 2 0.47 23.01 10.95
CA THR A 2 1.39 21.90 11.18
C THR A 2 0.70 20.61 10.74
N THR A 3 1.02 20.11 9.56
CA THR A 3 0.63 18.75 9.19
C THR A 3 1.56 17.80 9.95
N SER A 4 1.01 16.94 10.81
CA SER A 4 1.82 15.86 11.39
C SER A 4 2.32 14.97 10.26
N LEU A 5 3.63 14.90 10.09
CA LEU A 5 4.26 14.03 9.11
C LEU A 5 4.41 12.64 9.72
N ALA A 6 3.47 11.74 9.42
CA ALA A 6 3.67 10.33 9.71
C ALA A 6 4.97 9.85 9.01
N ASN A 7 5.84 9.17 9.77
CA ASN A 7 7.13 8.66 9.31
C ASN A 7 7.98 9.68 8.51
N GLY A 8 8.02 10.94 8.97
CA GLY A 8 8.82 12.00 8.33
C GLY A 8 8.34 12.42 6.93
N GLY A 9 7.13 12.00 6.52
CA GLY A 9 6.59 12.34 5.21
C GLY A 9 7.04 11.40 4.10
N ALA A 10 7.39 10.14 4.42
CA ALA A 10 7.83 9.13 3.44
C ALA A 10 6.86 8.92 2.25
N ALA A 11 5.58 9.24 2.43
CA ALA A 11 4.54 9.15 1.39
C ALA A 11 4.07 10.53 0.88
N LEU A 12 4.73 11.63 1.25
CA LEU A 12 4.39 12.95 0.73
C LEU A 12 4.65 12.99 -0.78
N GLY A 13 3.63 13.37 -1.54
CA GLY A 13 3.72 13.49 -3.00
C GLY A 13 3.62 12.17 -3.76
N THR A 14 3.42 11.03 -3.09
CA THR A 14 3.17 9.75 -3.77
C THR A 14 1.68 9.62 -4.11
N CYS A 15 1.35 9.25 -5.35
CA CYS A 15 -0.02 8.85 -5.73
C CYS A 15 -0.31 7.41 -5.27
N GLY A 16 -0.40 7.22 -3.96
CA GLY A 16 -0.53 5.90 -3.34
C GLY A 16 0.81 5.17 -3.15
N MET A 17 0.75 3.86 -2.95
CA MET A 17 1.91 3.03 -2.64
C MET A 17 2.33 2.18 -3.86
N PRO A 18 3.63 2.13 -4.22
CA PRO A 18 4.11 1.24 -5.27
C PRO A 18 3.84 -0.23 -4.93
N GLU A 19 3.54 -1.07 -5.94
CA GLU A 19 3.27 -2.49 -5.74
C GLU A 19 4.40 -3.23 -5.00
N THR A 20 5.65 -2.88 -5.28
CA THR A 20 6.82 -3.47 -4.60
C THR A 20 6.80 -3.21 -3.10
N ALA A 21 6.37 -2.02 -2.66
CA ALA A 21 6.24 -1.67 -1.25
C ALA A 21 5.05 -2.41 -0.61
N VAL A 22 3.93 -2.55 -1.31
CA VAL A 22 2.79 -3.36 -0.84
C VAL A 22 3.23 -4.80 -0.59
N ARG A 23 3.92 -5.42 -1.56
CA ARG A 23 4.41 -6.80 -1.45
C ARG A 23 5.43 -6.97 -0.31
N GLY A 24 6.35 -6.02 -0.17
CA GLY A 24 7.35 -6.02 0.90
C GLY A 24 6.69 -5.98 2.28
N LEU A 25 5.76 -5.05 2.50
CA LEU A 25 5.05 -4.91 3.77
C LEU A 25 4.19 -6.13 4.10
N CYS A 26 3.55 -6.73 3.10
CA CYS A 26 2.77 -7.95 3.30
C CYS A 26 3.65 -9.13 3.71
N ALA A 27 4.81 -9.30 3.06
CA ALA A 27 5.77 -10.34 3.40
C ALA A 27 6.35 -10.15 4.81
N GLU A 28 6.71 -8.91 5.18
CA GLU A 28 7.16 -8.57 6.54
C GLU A 28 6.09 -8.87 7.60
N ALA A 29 4.82 -8.66 7.26
CA ALA A 29 3.68 -8.99 8.12
C ALA A 29 3.35 -10.50 8.16
N GLY A 30 4.00 -11.33 7.33
CA GLY A 30 3.81 -12.78 7.31
C GLY A 30 2.69 -13.29 6.40
N PHE A 31 2.16 -12.46 5.49
CA PHE A 31 1.21 -12.91 4.47
C PHE A 31 1.94 -13.58 3.31
N SER A 32 1.40 -14.71 2.84
CA SER A 32 2.01 -15.48 1.75
C SER A 32 1.41 -15.22 0.37
N ASP A 33 0.21 -14.64 0.28
CA ASP A 33 -0.45 -14.33 -1.00
C ASP A 33 -0.91 -12.87 -1.08
N VAL A 34 -0.47 -12.20 -2.14
CA VAL A 34 -0.80 -10.81 -2.46
C VAL A 34 -1.10 -10.72 -3.95
N ALA A 35 -2.37 -10.54 -4.27
CA ALA A 35 -2.86 -10.44 -5.64
C ALA A 35 -3.58 -9.12 -5.86
N ARG A 36 -3.50 -8.57 -7.07
CA ARG A 36 -4.32 -7.41 -7.43
C ARG A 36 -5.78 -7.84 -7.43
N SER A 37 -6.63 -7.08 -6.75
CA SER A 37 -8.06 -7.37 -6.65
C SER A 37 -8.75 -7.16 -7.99
N THR A 38 -9.83 -7.90 -8.22
CA THR A 38 -10.73 -7.68 -9.37
C THR A 38 -11.71 -6.53 -9.12
N ALA A 39 -11.80 -6.03 -7.88
CA ALA A 39 -12.58 -4.84 -7.58
C ALA A 39 -11.97 -3.61 -8.25
N ASP A 40 -12.82 -2.84 -8.94
CA ASP A 40 -12.41 -1.62 -9.61
C ASP A 40 -12.63 -0.42 -8.68
N ASP A 41 -11.63 0.44 -8.56
CA ASP A 41 -11.70 1.71 -7.84
C ASP A 41 -11.14 2.81 -8.77
N PRO A 42 -11.87 3.93 -8.95
CA PRO A 42 -11.49 4.94 -9.91
C PRO A 42 -10.19 5.70 -9.56
N PHE A 43 -9.65 5.51 -8.35
CA PHE A 43 -8.48 6.22 -7.86
C PHE A 43 -7.33 5.31 -7.41
N ASN A 44 -7.64 4.10 -6.92
CA ASN A 44 -6.68 3.25 -6.24
C ASN A 44 -6.59 1.87 -6.90
N VAL A 45 -5.41 1.27 -6.78
CA VAL A 45 -5.25 -0.17 -7.05
C VAL A 45 -5.47 -0.92 -5.75
N LEU A 46 -6.44 -1.84 -5.76
CA LEU A 46 -6.75 -2.68 -4.61
C LEU A 46 -6.03 -4.03 -4.70
N TYR A 47 -5.69 -4.60 -3.55
CA TYR A 47 -5.04 -5.91 -3.42
C TYR A 47 -5.82 -6.80 -2.47
N ASP A 48 -6.00 -8.05 -2.86
CA ASP A 48 -6.49 -9.11 -2.00
C ASP A 48 -5.29 -9.77 -1.32
N ILE A 49 -5.29 -9.81 0.01
CA ILE A 49 -4.21 -10.35 0.83
C ILE A 49 -4.74 -11.54 1.62
N LYS A 50 -4.02 -12.66 1.60
CA LYS A 50 -4.37 -13.89 2.33
C LYS A 50 -3.17 -14.41 3.13
N PRO A 51 -3.42 -15.13 4.24
CA PRO A 51 -2.37 -15.80 5.01
C PRO A 51 -1.52 -16.71 4.14
#